data_AF-A0A1R2BNH6-F1
#
_entry.id   AF-A0A1R2BNH6-F1
#
_cell.length_a   1.000
_cell.length_b   1.000
_cell.length_c   1.000
_cell.angle_alpha   90.00
_cell.angle_beta   90.00
_cell.angle_gamma   90.00
#
_symmetry.space_group_name_H-M   'P 1'
#
loop_
_entity.id
_entity.type
_entity.pdbx_description
1 polymer ?
#
loop_
_entity_poly.entity_id
_entity_poly.type
_entity_poly.pdbx_seq_one_letter_code
_entity_poly.pdbx_strand_id
1 'polypeptide(L)'
;MLDTSHNFYNKIQSTRNCLIIKDDVGKSKPNTRTLPSTDFSYGMHISKDHENAGDVISAWAENIRKPKKILDQDFKKLNIMSIAKKQVTAPQQRLYRKTVICRRLSSEEPKYTFDNPDHVYGMPLRPSTPIKAVIGNFYGLQAIVDKHFAYSDKEKNPNRRRLFAETPKKSRFDEQKGLFKMKKFLKIRARTSTRRNHSFSG
;
A
#
# COMPACT_ATOMS: atom_id res chain seq x y z
N MET A 1 -42.23 -17.88 4.91
CA MET A 1 -42.56 -16.99 3.78
C MET A 1 -41.45 -15.96 3.65
N LEU A 2 -40.87 -15.78 2.47
CA LEU A 2 -39.83 -14.78 2.21
C LEU A 2 -40.46 -13.38 2.26
N ASP A 3 -39.81 -12.44 2.95
CA ASP A 3 -40.30 -11.07 3.11
C ASP A 3 -40.21 -10.30 1.77
N THR A 4 -41.35 -10.21 1.08
CA THR A 4 -41.50 -9.58 -0.24
C THR A 4 -41.46 -8.05 -0.21
N SER A 5 -41.43 -7.45 0.99
CA SER A 5 -41.39 -5.99 1.16
C SER A 5 -40.02 -5.36 0.85
N HIS A 6 -38.95 -6.17 0.77
CA HIS A 6 -37.59 -5.67 0.54
C HIS A 6 -37.40 -5.22 -0.92
N ASN A 7 -36.88 -4.00 -1.11
CA ASN A 7 -36.65 -3.33 -2.42
C ASN A 7 -35.87 -4.20 -3.44
N PHE A 8 -35.07 -5.15 -2.94
CA PHE A 8 -34.39 -6.18 -3.73
C PHE A 8 -35.35 -7.04 -4.56
N TYR A 9 -36.48 -7.49 -4.00
CA TYR A 9 -37.42 -8.36 -4.70
C TYR A 9 -38.19 -7.62 -5.80
N ASN A 10 -38.55 -6.36 -5.55
CA ASN A 10 -39.16 -5.49 -6.57
C ASN A 10 -38.22 -5.25 -7.76
N LYS A 11 -36.91 -5.13 -7.53
CA LYS A 11 -35.90 -4.98 -8.61
C LYS A 11 -35.60 -6.28 -9.36
N ILE A 12 -35.66 -7.44 -8.70
CA ILE A 12 -35.51 -8.77 -9.34
C ILE A 12 -36.67 -9.06 -10.28
N GLN A 13 -37.89 -8.74 -9.86
CA GLN A 13 -39.09 -9.00 -10.63
C GLN A 13 -39.14 -8.25 -11.96
N SER A 14 -38.51 -7.08 -12.08
CA SER A 14 -38.56 -6.27 -13.30
C SER A 14 -37.59 -6.70 -14.42
N THR A 15 -36.43 -7.28 -14.08
CA THR A 15 -35.37 -7.56 -15.08
C THR A 15 -35.13 -9.05 -15.33
N ARG A 16 -35.64 -9.96 -14.47
CA ARG A 16 -35.41 -11.42 -14.48
C ARG A 16 -33.93 -11.87 -14.49
N ASN A 17 -32.97 -10.95 -14.54
CA ASN A 17 -31.54 -11.21 -14.62
C ASN A 17 -30.84 -10.72 -13.35
N CYS A 18 -30.49 -11.67 -12.49
CA CYS A 18 -29.86 -11.43 -11.20
C CYS A 18 -28.39 -10.93 -11.27
N LEU A 19 -27.80 -10.84 -12.47
CA LEU A 19 -26.47 -10.25 -12.70
C LEU A 19 -26.51 -8.74 -12.90
N ILE A 20 -27.63 -8.21 -13.41
CA ILE A 20 -27.80 -6.78 -13.70
C ILE A 20 -28.07 -6.00 -12.41
N ILE A 21 -28.67 -6.66 -11.43
CA ILE A 21 -29.00 -6.06 -10.14
C ILE A 21 -27.74 -6.02 -9.31
N LYS A 22 -27.15 -4.83 -9.24
CA LYS A 22 -26.08 -4.52 -8.31
C LYS A 22 -26.59 -4.78 -6.90
N ASP A 23 -25.86 -5.62 -6.19
CA ASP A 23 -26.09 -5.83 -4.77
C ASP A 23 -25.90 -4.48 -4.04
N ASP A 24 -26.46 -4.31 -2.84
CA ASP A 24 -26.20 -3.11 -2.02
C ASP A 24 -24.72 -3.04 -1.56
N VAL A 25 -23.96 -4.08 -1.87
CA VAL A 25 -22.51 -4.20 -1.73
C VAL A 25 -21.82 -3.18 -2.64
N GLY A 26 -21.31 -2.12 -2.03
CA GLY A 26 -20.59 -1.04 -2.72
C GLY A 26 -21.25 0.33 -2.59
N LYS A 27 -22.42 0.44 -1.96
CA LYS A 27 -22.87 1.73 -1.43
C LYS A 27 -21.82 2.25 -0.46
N SER A 28 -21.34 3.47 -0.68
CA SER A 28 -20.46 4.12 0.29
C SER A 28 -21.15 4.14 1.65
N LYS A 29 -20.41 3.85 2.71
CA LYS A 29 -20.94 4.04 4.07
C LYS A 29 -21.49 5.46 4.17
N PRO A 30 -22.65 5.67 4.82
CA PRO A 30 -23.16 7.02 5.03
C PRO A 30 -22.07 7.84 5.72
N ASN A 31 -21.91 9.09 5.30
CA ASN A 31 -20.91 9.97 5.87
C ASN A 31 -21.17 10.12 7.38
N THR A 32 -20.16 9.83 8.20
CA THR A 32 -20.26 9.93 9.66
C THR A 32 -19.95 11.34 10.18
N ARG A 33 -19.56 12.26 9.31
CA ARG A 33 -19.22 13.64 9.65
C ARG A 33 -20.28 14.59 9.11
N THR A 34 -20.54 15.65 9.87
CA THR A 34 -21.27 16.81 9.38
C THR A 34 -20.45 17.46 8.27
N LEU A 35 -21.05 17.57 7.08
CA LEU A 35 -20.43 18.32 6.00
C LEU A 35 -20.60 19.82 6.28
N PRO A 36 -19.60 20.64 5.93
CA PRO A 36 -19.73 22.10 5.85
C PRO A 36 -20.97 22.54 5.06
N SER A 37 -21.41 23.78 5.29
CA SER A 37 -22.50 24.43 4.56
C SER A 37 -22.28 24.35 3.04
N THR A 38 -23.36 24.41 2.27
CA THR A 38 -23.34 24.38 0.80
C THR A 38 -22.48 25.50 0.19
N ASP A 39 -22.29 26.60 0.91
CA ASP A 39 -21.48 27.74 0.47
C ASP A 39 -19.96 27.54 0.73
N PHE A 40 -19.58 26.47 1.43
CA PHE A 40 -18.19 26.17 1.73
C PHE A 40 -17.47 25.64 0.48
N SER A 41 -16.50 26.41 -0.01
CA SER A 41 -15.64 26.01 -1.12
C SER A 41 -14.51 25.11 -0.63
N TYR A 42 -14.47 23.88 -1.12
CA TYR A 42 -13.37 22.95 -0.85
C TYR A 42 -12.17 23.22 -1.77
N GLY A 43 -10.97 22.97 -1.27
CA GLY A 43 -9.72 23.11 -2.02
C GLY A 43 -8.88 24.30 -1.56
N MET A 44 -7.73 24.47 -2.20
CA MET A 44 -6.83 25.59 -1.96
C MET A 44 -7.12 26.65 -3.02
N HIS A 45 -7.38 27.89 -2.61
CA HIS A 45 -7.49 29.00 -3.54
C HIS A 45 -6.12 29.23 -4.19
N ILE A 46 -6.02 28.98 -5.50
CA ILE A 46 -4.83 29.28 -6.28
C ILE A 46 -4.97 30.74 -6.71
N SER A 47 -4.05 31.60 -6.27
CA SER A 47 -3.95 32.96 -6.76
C SER A 47 -3.74 32.93 -8.27
N LYS A 48 -4.50 33.72 -9.01
CA LYS A 48 -4.30 33.88 -10.45
C LYS A 48 -2.88 34.41 -10.69
N ASP A 49 -2.16 33.81 -11.63
CA ASP A 49 -0.84 34.28 -12.02
C ASP A 49 -0.92 35.76 -12.44
N HIS A 50 0.13 36.53 -12.10
CA HIS A 50 0.21 37.95 -12.46
C HIS A 50 0.40 38.17 -13.97
N GLU A 51 0.81 37.12 -14.69
CA GLU A 51 1.09 37.16 -16.13
C GLU A 51 -0.17 36.87 -16.94
N ASN A 52 -0.49 37.72 -17.91
CA ASN A 52 -1.58 37.45 -18.85
C ASN A 52 -1.07 36.62 -20.04
N ALA A 53 -1.99 35.95 -20.74
CA ALA A 53 -1.65 35.18 -21.94
C ALA A 53 -0.90 36.01 -23.00
N GLY A 54 -1.24 37.31 -23.13
CA GLY A 54 -0.53 38.23 -24.02
C GLY A 54 0.93 38.49 -23.60
N ASP A 55 1.19 38.58 -22.29
CA ASP A 55 2.54 38.77 -21.75
C ASP A 55 3.40 37.54 -22.01
N VAL A 56 2.83 36.34 -21.82
CA VAL A 56 3.50 35.06 -22.08
C VAL A 56 3.80 34.85 -23.58
N ILE A 57 2.89 35.28 -24.47
CA ILE A 57 3.07 35.14 -25.92
C ILE A 57 4.07 36.18 -26.47
N SER A 58 4.10 37.38 -25.90
CA SER A 58 5.00 38.46 -26.33
C SER A 58 6.42 38.34 -25.78
N ALA A 59 6.58 37.68 -24.63
CA ALA A 59 7.89 37.33 -24.08
C ALA A 59 8.54 36.21 -24.90
N TRP A 60 9.54 36.55 -25.71
CA TRP A 60 10.42 35.55 -26.28
C TRP A 60 11.24 34.93 -25.15
N ALA A 61 11.04 33.63 -24.91
CA ALA A 61 11.82 32.89 -23.94
C ALA A 61 13.28 32.84 -24.38
N GLU A 62 14.11 33.71 -23.80
CA GLU A 62 15.55 33.59 -23.90
C GLU A 62 15.98 32.32 -23.15
N ASN A 63 16.86 31.53 -23.77
CA ASN A 63 17.42 30.34 -23.13
C ASN A 63 18.45 30.76 -22.08
N ILE A 64 17.96 31.21 -20.93
CA ILE A 64 18.79 31.52 -19.78
C ILE A 64 19.37 30.20 -19.29
N ARG A 65 20.70 30.09 -19.31
CA ARG A 65 21.39 28.95 -18.73
C ARG A 65 20.95 28.83 -17.28
N LYS A 66 20.21 27.76 -16.95
CA LYS A 66 19.78 27.50 -15.58
C LYS A 66 21.01 27.55 -14.67
N PRO A 67 20.93 28.20 -13.49
CA PRO A 67 22.05 28.19 -12.55
C PRO A 67 22.42 26.73 -12.25
N LYS A 68 23.73 26.45 -12.14
CA LYS A 68 24.20 25.10 -11.82
C LYS A 68 23.54 24.66 -10.52
N LYS A 69 22.73 23.59 -10.59
CA LYS A 69 22.07 23.01 -9.41
C LYS A 69 23.16 22.66 -8.40
N ILE A 70 23.00 23.12 -7.17
CA ILE A 70 23.90 22.73 -6.08
C ILE A 70 23.76 21.22 -5.90
N LEU A 71 24.87 20.50 -6.02
CA LEU A 71 24.89 19.06 -5.84
C LEU A 71 24.50 18.69 -4.41
N ASP A 72 23.65 17.68 -4.28
CA ASP A 72 23.18 17.16 -3.00
C ASP A 72 24.34 16.68 -2.12
N GLN A 73 24.08 16.59 -0.82
CA GLN A 73 25.01 16.01 0.14
C GLN A 73 25.23 14.51 -0.14
N ASP A 74 26.49 14.07 -0.11
CA ASP A 74 26.87 12.67 -0.21
C ASP A 74 26.83 12.02 1.18
N PHE A 75 25.66 11.45 1.51
CA PHE A 75 25.46 10.78 2.79
C PHE A 75 26.31 9.53 2.96
N LYS A 76 26.70 8.84 1.88
CA LYS A 76 27.53 7.63 1.96
C LYS A 76 28.93 8.00 2.43
N LYS A 77 29.56 8.97 1.76
CA LYS A 77 30.87 9.48 2.17
C LYS A 77 30.83 10.10 3.55
N LEU A 78 29.78 10.86 3.87
CA LEU A 78 29.59 11.45 5.19
C LEU A 78 29.49 10.38 6.28
N ASN A 79 28.74 9.30 6.08
CA ASN A 79 28.63 8.21 7.04
C ASN A 79 29.98 7.52 7.27
N ILE A 80 30.77 7.29 6.20
CA ILE A 80 32.13 6.74 6.31
C ILE A 80 33.01 7.65 7.19
N MET A 81 33.00 8.96 6.94
CA MET A 81 33.77 9.94 7.73
C MET A 81 33.31 9.99 9.19
N SER A 82 31.99 9.90 9.41
CA SER A 82 31.40 9.87 10.75
C SER A 82 31.91 8.69 11.57
N ILE A 83 31.98 7.51 10.95
CA ILE A 83 32.52 6.30 11.57
C ILE A 83 34.02 6.45 11.86
N ALA A 84 34.79 7.01 10.92
CA ALA A 84 36.21 7.29 11.12
C ALA A 84 36.47 8.26 12.30
N LYS A 85 35.54 9.19 12.54
CA LYS A 85 35.54 10.11 13.69
C LYS A 85 34.89 9.54 14.95
N LYS A 86 34.68 8.21 15.01
CA LYS A 86 34.10 7.48 16.15
C LYS A 86 32.70 7.97 16.56
N GLN A 87 31.95 8.57 15.64
CA GLN A 87 30.55 8.94 15.85
C GLN A 87 29.65 7.74 15.52
N VAL A 88 29.46 6.87 16.51
CA VAL A 88 28.79 5.57 16.33
C VAL A 88 27.28 5.67 16.66
N THR A 89 26.87 6.64 17.46
CA THR A 89 25.48 6.81 17.90
C THR A 89 24.67 7.66 16.91
N ALA A 90 23.39 7.37 16.71
CA ALA A 90 22.51 8.14 15.82
C ALA A 90 22.49 9.68 16.06
N PRO A 91 22.35 10.20 17.30
CA PRO A 91 22.41 11.64 17.56
C PRO A 91 23.77 12.25 17.21
N GLN A 92 24.85 11.54 17.48
CA GLN A 92 26.22 11.92 17.12
C GLN A 92 26.40 12.05 15.61
N GLN A 93 25.95 11.04 14.85
CA GLN A 93 25.95 11.08 13.39
C GLN A 93 25.13 12.26 12.87
N ARG A 94 23.94 12.51 13.43
CA ARG A 94 23.08 13.64 13.05
C ARG A 94 23.75 14.98 13.28
N LEU A 95 24.43 15.17 14.41
CA LEU A 95 25.21 16.38 14.69
C LEU A 95 26.37 16.52 13.70
N TYR A 96 27.08 15.42 13.43
CA TYR A 96 28.18 15.39 12.46
C TYR A 96 27.72 15.74 11.03
N ARG A 97 26.50 15.35 10.62
CA ARG A 97 25.94 15.72 9.31
C ARG A 97 25.70 17.22 9.14
N LYS A 98 25.49 17.94 10.25
CA LYS A 98 25.28 19.39 10.24
C LYS A 98 26.59 20.17 10.16
N THR A 99 27.68 19.62 10.70
CA THR A 99 28.98 20.32 10.76
C THR A 99 29.80 20.13 9.50
N VAL A 100 29.71 18.97 8.84
CA VAL A 100 30.52 18.65 7.65
C VAL A 100 29.65 18.61 6.40
N ILE A 101 29.95 19.51 5.46
CA ILE A 101 29.34 19.53 4.13
C ILE A 101 30.21 18.71 3.17
N CYS A 102 29.66 17.60 2.68
CA CYS A 102 30.28 16.78 1.64
C CYS A 102 29.28 16.63 0.51
N ARG A 103 29.57 17.19 -0.67
CA ARG A 103 28.67 17.13 -1.83
C ARG A 103 29.06 15.97 -2.75
N ARG A 104 28.10 15.45 -3.51
CA ARG A 104 28.38 14.50 -4.59
C ARG A 104 29.25 15.16 -5.66
N LEU A 105 30.01 14.35 -6.41
CA LEU A 105 30.85 14.82 -7.51
C LEU A 105 30.05 15.07 -8.80
N SER A 106 28.96 14.31 -8.99
CA SER A 106 28.04 14.46 -10.11
C SER A 106 26.58 14.37 -9.63
N SER A 107 25.69 15.04 -10.37
CA SER A 107 24.24 14.95 -10.19
C SER A 107 23.63 13.76 -10.94
N GLU A 108 24.44 13.01 -11.69
CA GLU A 108 23.94 11.89 -12.49
C GLU A 108 23.26 10.86 -11.59
N GLU A 109 21.97 10.67 -11.83
CA GLU A 109 21.24 9.54 -11.28
C GLU A 109 21.84 8.25 -11.84
N PRO A 110 21.84 7.14 -11.07
CA PRO A 110 22.27 5.86 -11.61
C PRO A 110 21.44 5.56 -12.85
N LYS A 111 22.10 5.49 -14.02
CA LYS A 111 21.45 5.12 -15.27
C LYS A 111 20.90 3.71 -15.09
N TYR A 112 19.58 3.58 -15.05
CA TYR A 112 18.93 2.29 -15.14
C TYR A 112 19.12 1.79 -16.58
N THR A 113 20.09 0.91 -16.78
CA THR A 113 20.32 0.27 -18.06
C THR A 113 19.19 -0.74 -18.30
N PHE A 114 18.22 -0.35 -19.14
CA PHE A 114 17.20 -1.24 -19.70
C PHE A 114 17.83 -2.15 -20.77
N ASP A 115 18.79 -2.99 -20.40
CA ASP A 115 19.59 -3.74 -21.37
C ASP A 115 18.97 -5.10 -21.76
N ASN A 116 17.65 -5.28 -21.66
CA ASN A 116 16.99 -6.51 -22.12
C ASN A 116 15.76 -6.20 -23.00
N PRO A 117 15.89 -6.32 -24.34
CA PRO A 117 14.76 -6.16 -25.27
C PRO A 117 13.66 -7.24 -25.09
N ASP A 118 13.97 -8.35 -24.42
CA ASP A 118 13.01 -9.44 -24.12
C ASP A 118 12.26 -9.26 -22.79
N HIS A 119 12.51 -8.17 -22.05
CA HIS A 119 11.85 -7.93 -20.78
C HIS A 119 10.47 -7.28 -20.98
N VAL A 120 9.44 -8.11 -21.16
CA VAL A 120 8.05 -7.63 -21.16
C VAL A 120 7.58 -7.44 -19.72
N TYR A 121 7.33 -6.20 -19.32
CA TYR A 121 6.68 -5.88 -18.05
C TYR A 121 5.16 -6.03 -18.18
N GLY A 122 4.53 -6.61 -17.16
CA GLY A 122 3.07 -6.72 -17.06
C GLY A 122 2.56 -8.16 -16.99
N MET A 123 1.27 -8.33 -16.67
CA MET A 123 0.59 -9.62 -16.81
C MET A 123 0.02 -9.77 -18.21
N PRO A 124 0.04 -10.97 -18.80
CA PRO A 124 -0.62 -11.21 -20.09
C PRO A 124 -2.10 -10.83 -20.01
N LEU A 125 -2.65 -10.33 -21.13
CA LEU A 125 -4.07 -10.03 -21.22
C LEU A 125 -4.89 -11.29 -20.91
N ARG A 126 -5.92 -11.14 -20.07
CA ARG A 126 -6.88 -12.20 -19.85
C ARG A 126 -7.59 -12.51 -21.18
N PRO A 127 -7.78 -13.79 -21.56
CA PRO A 127 -8.52 -14.14 -22.76
C PRO A 127 -9.94 -13.57 -22.71
N SER A 128 -10.47 -13.20 -23.88
CA SER A 128 -11.84 -12.69 -24.00
C SER A 128 -12.86 -13.71 -23.50
N THR A 129 -13.93 -13.23 -22.87
CA THR A 129 -15.03 -14.09 -22.40
C THR A 129 -15.66 -14.84 -23.59
N PRO A 130 -15.74 -16.19 -23.57
CA PRO A 130 -16.24 -16.96 -24.70
C PRO A 130 -17.71 -16.64 -25.02
N ILE A 131 -17.99 -16.21 -26.26
CA ILE A 131 -19.30 -15.70 -26.69
C ILE A 131 -20.42 -16.74 -26.53
N LYS A 132 -20.13 -18.02 -26.79
CA LYS A 132 -21.09 -19.13 -26.64
C LYS A 132 -21.62 -19.25 -25.21
N ALA A 133 -20.75 -19.02 -24.22
CA ALA A 133 -21.13 -19.05 -22.81
C ALA A 133 -21.98 -17.82 -22.42
N VAL A 134 -21.72 -16.66 -23.04
CA VAL A 134 -22.52 -15.46 -22.85
C VAL A 134 -23.93 -15.64 -23.42
N ILE A 135 -24.02 -16.08 -24.68
CA ILE A 135 -25.30 -16.33 -25.37
C ILE A 135 -26.13 -17.40 -24.64
N GLY A 136 -25.47 -18.47 -24.16
CA GLY A 136 -26.11 -19.55 -23.42
C GLY A 136 -26.48 -19.21 -21.97
N ASN A 137 -26.32 -17.95 -21.52
CA ASN A 137 -26.55 -17.52 -20.13
C ASN A 137 -25.80 -18.36 -19.08
N PHE A 138 -24.68 -18.98 -19.46
CA PHE A 138 -23.92 -19.89 -18.60
C PHE A 138 -23.45 -19.18 -17.32
N TYR A 139 -22.93 -17.96 -17.45
CA TYR A 139 -22.46 -17.16 -16.32
C TYR A 139 -23.59 -16.71 -15.38
N GLY A 140 -24.80 -16.51 -15.92
CA GLY A 140 -25.98 -16.20 -15.11
C GLY A 140 -26.37 -17.38 -14.24
N LEU A 141 -26.43 -18.58 -14.82
CA LEU A 141 -26.71 -19.82 -14.09
C LEU A 141 -25.64 -20.11 -13.03
N GLN A 142 -24.36 -19.98 -13.38
CA GLN A 142 -23.27 -20.17 -12.43
C GLN A 142 -23.38 -19.19 -11.25
N ALA A 143 -23.66 -17.91 -11.51
CA ALA A 143 -23.80 -16.92 -10.45
C ALA A 143 -25.01 -17.16 -9.54
N ILE A 144 -26.12 -17.71 -10.07
CA ILE A 144 -27.27 -18.12 -9.25
C ILE A 144 -26.86 -19.23 -8.29
N VAL A 145 -26.16 -20.25 -8.80
CA VAL A 145 -25.66 -21.38 -8.02
C VAL A 145 -24.68 -20.92 -6.94
N ASP A 146 -23.71 -20.08 -7.31
CA ASP A 146 -22.72 -19.54 -6.37
C ASP A 146 -23.38 -18.69 -5.28
N LYS A 147 -24.35 -17.83 -5.65
CA LYS A 147 -25.14 -17.05 -4.68
C LYS A 147 -25.91 -17.98 -3.74
N HIS A 148 -26.57 -19.00 -4.28
CA HIS A 148 -27.32 -19.98 -3.48
C HIS A 148 -26.43 -20.61 -2.41
N PHE A 149 -25.24 -21.11 -2.79
CA PHE A 149 -24.27 -21.66 -1.83
C PHE A 149 -23.78 -20.62 -0.80
N ALA A 150 -23.48 -19.39 -1.24
CA ALA A 150 -22.99 -18.33 -0.37
C ALA A 150 -24.03 -17.86 0.68
N TYR A 151 -25.32 -17.98 0.39
CA TYR A 151 -26.39 -17.66 1.35
C TYR A 151 -26.81 -18.87 2.20
N SER A 152 -26.77 -20.10 1.67
CA SER A 152 -27.04 -21.30 2.46
C SER A 152 -26.00 -21.55 3.56
N ASP A 153 -24.73 -21.18 3.32
CA ASP A 153 -23.67 -21.32 4.33
C ASP A 153 -23.76 -20.31 5.48
N LYS A 154 -24.57 -19.24 5.35
CA LYS A 154 -24.72 -18.18 6.35
C LYS A 154 -25.77 -18.46 7.43
N GLU A 155 -26.46 -19.59 7.40
CA GLU A 155 -27.29 -20.05 8.53
C GLU A 155 -26.46 -20.61 9.71
N LYS A 156 -25.13 -20.48 9.69
CA LYS A 156 -24.27 -20.85 10.82
C LYS A 156 -24.08 -19.68 11.79
N ASN A 157 -24.97 -19.65 12.78
CA ASN A 157 -24.83 -19.10 14.14
C ASN A 157 -24.26 -17.66 14.31
N PRO A 158 -25.05 -16.68 14.79
CA PRO A 158 -24.57 -15.31 15.05
C PRO A 158 -23.49 -15.20 16.14
N ASN A 159 -23.19 -16.29 16.86
CA ASN A 159 -22.18 -16.34 17.92
C ASN A 159 -20.73 -16.50 17.44
N ARG A 160 -20.44 -16.63 16.14
CA ARG A 160 -19.05 -16.58 15.63
C ARG A 160 -18.57 -15.17 15.36
N ARG A 161 -18.60 -14.31 16.38
CA ARG A 161 -17.74 -13.12 16.38
C ARG A 161 -16.33 -13.55 16.80
N ARG A 162 -15.41 -13.51 15.82
CA ARG A 162 -13.96 -13.40 15.99
C ARG A 162 -13.29 -14.48 16.85
N LEU A 163 -13.11 -15.66 16.27
CA LEU A 163 -11.85 -16.35 16.46
C LEU A 163 -11.02 -16.04 15.22
N PHE A 164 -9.98 -15.23 15.41
CA PHE A 164 -8.85 -15.21 14.50
C PHE A 164 -8.43 -16.65 14.23
N ALA A 165 -7.94 -16.92 13.02
CA ALA A 165 -7.37 -18.21 12.65
C ALA A 165 -6.19 -18.56 13.59
N GLU A 166 -6.48 -19.15 14.75
CA GLU A 166 -5.56 -20.06 15.39
C GLU A 166 -5.56 -21.31 14.51
N THR A 167 -4.50 -21.43 13.71
CA THR A 167 -4.08 -22.70 13.11
C THR A 167 -4.25 -23.83 14.12
N PRO A 168 -4.72 -25.03 13.72
CA PRO A 168 -4.90 -26.13 14.66
C PRO A 168 -3.58 -26.40 15.38
N LYS A 169 -3.54 -26.12 16.68
CA LYS A 169 -2.49 -26.60 17.58
C LYS A 169 -2.58 -28.12 17.55
N LYS A 170 -1.80 -28.75 16.66
CA LYS A 170 -1.29 -30.09 16.94
C LYS A 170 -0.67 -30.00 18.32
N SER A 171 -1.15 -30.81 19.26
CA SER A 171 -0.50 -31.06 20.54
C SER A 171 0.87 -31.67 20.26
N ARG A 172 1.83 -30.80 19.93
CA ARG A 172 3.25 -31.13 20.01
C ARG A 172 3.61 -30.93 21.45
N PHE A 173 3.99 -32.02 22.11
CA PHE A 173 4.83 -31.98 23.29
C PHE A 173 5.88 -30.87 23.09
N ASP A 174 5.94 -29.92 24.03
CA ASP A 174 6.92 -28.84 24.05
C ASP A 174 8.31 -29.42 24.32
N GLU A 175 8.93 -29.99 23.30
CA GLU A 175 10.39 -29.96 23.21
C GLU A 175 10.75 -28.52 22.88
N GLN A 176 11.29 -27.80 23.86
CA GLN A 176 11.89 -26.48 23.69
C GLN A 176 12.95 -26.55 22.59
N LYS A 177 12.56 -26.33 21.33
CA LYS A 177 13.48 -26.18 20.22
C LYS A 177 14.28 -24.91 20.46
N GLY A 178 15.46 -25.07 21.05
CA GLY A 178 16.44 -24.00 21.18
C GLY A 178 16.65 -23.35 19.83
N LEU A 179 16.69 -22.01 19.80
CA LEU A 179 16.92 -21.24 18.58
C LEU A 179 18.13 -21.81 17.83
N PHE A 180 17.97 -22.00 16.52
CA PHE A 180 19.03 -22.55 15.68
C PHE A 180 20.33 -21.75 15.85
N LYS A 181 21.36 -22.41 16.38
CA LYS A 181 22.71 -21.87 16.54
C LYS A 181 23.68 -22.75 15.76
N MET A 182 24.45 -22.17 14.84
CA MET A 182 25.45 -22.94 14.10
C MET A 182 26.48 -23.55 15.07
N LYS A 183 27.00 -24.76 14.77
CA LYS A 183 27.95 -25.48 15.63
C LYS A 183 29.13 -24.62 16.09
N LYS A 184 29.70 -23.81 15.19
CA LYS A 184 30.83 -22.91 15.47
C LYS A 184 30.52 -21.79 16.47
N PHE A 185 29.24 -21.46 16.68
CA PHE A 185 28.82 -20.37 17.55
C PHE A 185 28.26 -20.86 18.88
N LEU A 186 28.08 -22.17 19.11
CA LEU A 186 27.49 -22.71 20.35
C LEU A 186 28.19 -22.17 21.61
N LYS A 187 29.53 -22.16 21.63
CA LYS A 187 30.35 -21.70 22.76
C LYS A 187 30.51 -20.17 22.87
N ILE A 188 30.09 -19.40 21.87
CA ILE A 188 30.25 -17.93 21.89
C ILE A 188 29.08 -17.31 22.66
N ARG A 189 29.39 -16.60 23.75
CA ARG A 189 28.44 -15.76 24.49
C ARG A 189 28.16 -14.47 23.72
N ALA A 190 26.90 -14.04 23.71
CA ALA A 190 26.53 -12.76 23.11
C ALA A 190 27.25 -11.62 23.86
N ARG A 191 27.90 -10.71 23.12
CA ARG A 191 28.60 -9.55 23.70
C ARG A 191 27.63 -8.43 24.07
N THR A 192 26.37 -8.51 23.65
CA THR A 192 25.35 -7.50 23.85
C THR A 192 24.04 -8.14 24.28
N SER A 193 23.43 -7.63 25.36
CA SER A 193 22.07 -7.99 25.75
C SER A 193 21.09 -7.15 24.94
N THR A 194 20.27 -7.79 24.10
CA THR A 194 19.27 -7.12 23.26
C THR A 194 17.88 -7.05 23.90
N ARG A 195 17.72 -7.54 25.14
CA ARG A 195 16.45 -7.45 25.88
C ARG A 195 16.60 -6.46 27.04
N ARG A 196 15.84 -5.35 26.96
CA ARG A 196 15.53 -4.49 28.12
C ARG A 196 14.67 -5.29 29.10
N ASN A 197 15.28 -6.12 29.93
CA ASN A 197 14.66 -6.63 31.14
C ASN A 197 15.35 -5.95 32.32
N HIS A 198 15.04 -4.68 32.56
CA HIS A 198 15.25 -4.09 33.88
C HIS A 198 13.99 -4.39 34.70
N SER A 199 14.03 -5.45 35.50
CA SER A 199 13.26 -5.49 36.74
C SER A 199 14.01 -4.58 37.72
N PHE A 200 13.51 -3.36 37.88
CA PHE A 200 13.96 -2.41 38.88
C PHE A 200 13.40 -2.90 40.23
N SER A 201 14.24 -3.48 41.07
CA SER A 201 13.94 -3.66 42.50
C SER A 201 14.59 -2.50 43.25
N GLY A 202 13.79 -1.51 43.59
CA GLY A 202 14.06 -0.65 44.74
C GLY A 202 13.43 -1.29 45.97
#